data_AF-A0A410PZR7-F1
#
_entry.id   AF-A0A410PZR7-F1
#
_cell.length_a   1.000
_cell.length_b   1.000
_cell.length_c   1.000
_cell.angle_alpha   90.00
_cell.angle_beta   90.00
_cell.angle_gamma   90.00
#
_symmetry.space_group_name_H-M   'P 1'
#
loop_
_entity.id
_entity.type
_entity.pdbx_description
1 polymer ?
#
loop_
_entity_poly.entity_id
_entity_poly.type
_entity_poly.pdbx_seq_one_letter_code
_entity_poly.pdbx_strand_id
1 'polypeptide(L)'
;MSKVNQLVLDCAAKVLRINETTEAEIHFEIDGTGIECWGYKHGYDNAPKVGNYPEPDFVPLPTPAENGTTSFVGKIYIADDLFADAETQLRALLESLNALEKELLTKEEK
;
A
#
# COMPACT_ATOMS: atom_id res chain seq x y z
N MET A 1 -13.87 -15.67 11.14
CA MET A 1 -12.90 -15.07 10.21
C MET A 1 -11.53 -15.16 10.84
N SER A 2 -10.48 -15.54 10.11
CA SER A 2 -9.11 -15.50 10.67
C SER A 2 -8.71 -14.05 10.92
N LYS A 3 -7.83 -13.82 11.89
CA LYS A 3 -7.33 -12.49 12.25
C LYS A 3 -6.62 -11.79 11.08
N VAL A 4 -5.93 -12.57 10.24
CA VAL A 4 -5.35 -12.12 8.97
C VAL A 4 -6.43 -11.61 8.02
N ASN A 5 -7.50 -12.37 7.78
CA ASN A 5 -8.58 -11.94 6.88
C ASN A 5 -9.21 -10.61 7.32
N GLN A 6 -9.39 -10.41 8.64
CA GLN A 6 -9.89 -9.13 9.15
C GLN A 6 -8.91 -7.98 8.86
N LEU A 7 -7.61 -8.18 9.10
CA LEU A 7 -6.59 -7.16 8.80
C LEU A 7 -6.51 -6.81 7.30
N VAL A 8 -6.68 -7.80 6.42
CA VAL A 8 -6.76 -7.56 4.97
C VAL A 8 -7.95 -6.66 4.65
N LEU A 9 -9.13 -6.95 5.20
CA LEU A 9 -10.33 -6.13 5.02
C LEU A 9 -10.16 -4.73 5.59
N ASP A 10 -9.51 -4.59 6.75
CA ASP A 10 -9.24 -3.30 7.38
C ASP A 10 -8.29 -2.44 6.51
N CYS A 11 -7.26 -3.05 5.92
CA CYS A 11 -6.37 -2.36 4.98
C CYS A 11 -7.11 -1.92 3.71
N ALA A 12 -7.90 -2.81 3.10
CA ALA A 12 -8.67 -2.49 1.91
C ALA A 12 -9.69 -1.37 2.16
N ALA A 13 -10.42 -1.43 3.28
CA ALA A 13 -11.35 -0.39 3.68
C ALA A 13 -10.65 0.96 3.90
N LYS A 14 -9.45 0.94 4.47
CA LYS A 14 -8.65 2.15 4.67
C LYS A 14 -8.19 2.76 3.34
N VAL A 15 -7.72 1.95 2.40
CA VAL A 15 -7.35 2.41 1.04
C VAL A 15 -8.55 3.04 0.33
N LEU A 16 -9.71 2.37 0.35
CA LEU A 16 -10.94 2.91 -0.23
C LEU A 16 -11.29 4.28 0.38
N ARG A 17 -11.21 4.40 1.71
CA ARG A 17 -11.47 5.69 2.37
C ARG A 17 -10.50 6.77 1.90
N ILE A 18 -9.20 6.50 1.87
CA ILE A 18 -8.18 7.46 1.42
C ILE A 18 -8.49 7.96 0.01
N ASN A 19 -8.75 7.05 -0.93
CA ASN A 19 -9.02 7.39 -2.34
C ASN A 19 -10.34 8.16 -2.52
N GLU A 20 -11.34 7.94 -1.65
CA GLU A 20 -12.62 8.65 -1.71
C GLU A 20 -12.59 10.03 -1.03
N THR A 21 -11.68 10.25 -0.08
CA THR A 21 -11.64 11.47 0.74
C THR A 21 -10.45 12.38 0.48
N THR A 22 -9.55 12.02 -0.44
CA THR A 22 -8.34 12.79 -0.77
C THR A 22 -8.06 12.69 -2.27
N GLU A 23 -7.12 13.48 -2.79
CA GLU A 23 -6.62 13.36 -4.17
C GLU A 23 -5.71 12.14 -4.40
N ALA A 24 -5.42 11.34 -3.38
CA ALA A 24 -4.53 10.21 -3.51
C ALA A 24 -5.13 9.08 -4.34
N GLU A 25 -4.25 8.37 -5.06
CA GLU A 25 -4.59 7.17 -5.82
C GLU A 25 -3.76 6.01 -5.29
N ILE A 26 -4.32 5.29 -4.31
CA ILE A 26 -3.67 4.14 -3.67
C ILE A 26 -4.22 2.85 -4.26
N HIS A 27 -3.30 2.02 -4.76
CA HIS A 27 -3.53 0.71 -5.31
C HIS A 27 -3.40 -0.35 -4.22
N PHE A 28 -4.39 -1.23 -4.11
CA PHE A 28 -4.40 -2.35 -3.18
C PHE A 28 -4.91 -3.59 -3.92
N GLU A 29 -3.99 -4.49 -4.24
CA GLU A 29 -4.29 -5.69 -5.02
C GLU A 29 -4.12 -6.93 -4.16
N ILE A 30 -5.06 -7.86 -4.30
CA ILE A 30 -5.00 -9.19 -3.68
C ILE A 30 -5.01 -10.20 -4.81
N ASP A 31 -3.98 -11.05 -4.88
CA ASP A 31 -3.93 -12.18 -5.80
C ASP A 31 -3.86 -13.52 -5.06
N GLY A 32 -3.70 -14.63 -5.80
CA GLY A 32 -3.62 -15.97 -5.22
C GLY A 32 -2.38 -16.22 -4.35
N THR A 33 -1.43 -15.29 -4.28
CA THR A 33 -0.15 -15.44 -3.58
C THR A 33 0.03 -14.43 -2.45
N GLY A 34 -0.58 -13.24 -2.54
CA GLY A 34 -0.25 -12.15 -1.65
C GLY A 34 -1.06 -10.88 -1.86
N ILE A 35 -0.59 -9.84 -1.19
CA ILE A 35 -1.12 -8.48 -1.23
C ILE A 35 -0.02 -7.53 -1.66
N GLU A 36 -0.34 -6.67 -2.61
CA GLU A 36 0.49 -5.57 -3.05
C GLU A 36 -0.19 -4.25 -2.71
N CYS A 37 0.58 -3.27 -2.26
CA CYS A 37 0.05 -1.95 -1.90
C CYS A 37 1.08 -0.86 -2.19
N TRP A 38 0.66 0.15 -2.93
CA TRP A 38 1.47 1.29 -3.37
C TRP A 38 0.55 2.39 -3.89
N GLY A 39 1.05 3.58 -4.18
CA GLY A 39 0.24 4.60 -4.82
C GLY A 39 0.89 5.96 -4.94
N TYR A 40 0.05 6.92 -5.31
CA TYR A 40 0.39 8.31 -5.57
C TYR A 40 -0.33 9.22 -4.59
N LYS A 41 0.39 9.93 -3.73
CA LYS A 41 -0.18 10.77 -2.67
C LYS A 41 -1.01 11.94 -3.20
N HIS A 42 -0.76 12.37 -4.43
CA HIS A 42 -1.41 13.51 -5.08
C HIS A 42 -2.05 13.14 -6.42
N GLY A 43 -2.31 11.85 -6.63
CA GLY A 43 -2.85 11.30 -7.88
C GLY A 43 -1.77 11.05 -8.94
N TYR A 44 -2.07 10.15 -9.88
CA TYR A 44 -1.15 9.68 -10.91
C TYR A 44 -0.48 10.81 -11.72
N ASP A 45 -1.27 11.81 -12.14
CA ASP A 45 -0.78 12.87 -13.03
C ASP A 45 0.16 13.87 -12.34
N ASN A 46 0.03 14.02 -11.02
CA ASN A 46 0.82 14.94 -10.20
C ASN A 46 1.99 14.25 -9.49
N ALA A 47 2.16 12.94 -9.66
CA ALA A 47 3.24 12.19 -9.07
C ALA A 47 4.61 12.61 -9.61
N PRO A 48 5.69 12.41 -8.83
CA PRO A 48 7.06 12.48 -9.34
C PRO A 48 7.22 11.60 -10.59
N LYS A 49 8.05 11.99 -11.55
CA LYS A 49 8.23 11.24 -12.81
C LYS A 49 9.67 10.82 -13.01
N VAL A 50 9.87 9.57 -13.43
CA VAL A 50 11.13 9.05 -13.96
C VAL A 50 10.99 8.93 -15.47
N GLY A 51 11.58 9.88 -16.19
CA GLY A 51 11.34 10.04 -17.62
C GLY A 51 9.88 10.44 -17.88
N ASN A 52 9.15 9.60 -18.61
CA ASN A 52 7.75 9.84 -18.96
C ASN A 52 6.75 9.10 -18.05
N TYR A 53 7.23 8.35 -17.05
CA TYR A 53 6.39 7.51 -16.21
C TYR A 53 6.31 8.07 -14.79
N PRO A 54 5.11 8.18 -14.20
CA PRO A 54 4.99 8.55 -12.80
C PRO A 54 5.50 7.43 -11.90
N GLU A 55 6.25 7.84 -10.89
CA GLU A 55 6.85 7.00 -9.86
C GLU A 55 5.99 7.07 -8.60
N PRO A 56 5.60 5.92 -8.01
CA PRO A 56 4.87 5.89 -6.75
C PRO A 56 5.66 6.58 -5.63
N ASP A 57 5.02 7.55 -4.95
CA ASP A 57 5.57 8.25 -3.78
C ASP A 57 4.99 7.73 -2.46
N PHE A 58 4.15 6.69 -2.53
CA PHE A 58 3.74 5.86 -1.41
C PHE A 58 4.04 4.38 -1.71
N VAL A 59 5.09 3.84 -1.07
CA VAL A 59 5.50 2.43 -1.19
C VAL A 59 5.68 1.87 0.24
N PRO A 60 4.59 1.47 0.92
CA PRO A 60 4.63 1.07 2.33
C PRO A 60 5.22 -0.32 2.55
N LEU A 61 5.35 -1.13 1.50
CA LEU A 61 5.86 -2.49 1.56
C LEU A 61 7.33 -2.53 1.08
N PRO A 62 8.24 -3.17 1.83
CA PRO A 62 9.63 -3.25 1.42
C PRO A 62 9.76 -4.07 0.13
N THR A 63 10.40 -3.50 -0.89
CA THR A 63 10.77 -4.24 -2.10
C THR A 63 11.87 -5.25 -1.74
N PRO A 64 11.71 -6.55 -2.00
CA PRO A 64 12.81 -7.49 -1.87
C PRO A 64 13.94 -7.04 -2.81
N ALA A 65 15.14 -6.88 -2.27
CA ALA A 65 16.31 -6.53 -3.05
C ALA A 65 16.76 -7.76 -3.86
N GLU A 66 16.10 -8.05 -4.98
CA GLU A 66 16.44 -9.19 -5.82
C GLU A 66 16.95 -8.75 -7.21
N ASN A 67 18.26 -8.96 -7.41
CA ASN A 67 18.91 -9.35 -8.67
C ASN A 67 18.43 -8.69 -9.98
N GLY A 68 18.20 -7.37 -9.96
CA GLY A 68 18.09 -6.57 -11.18
C GLY A 68 16.75 -6.64 -11.91
N THR A 69 15.72 -7.24 -11.33
CA THR A 69 14.33 -7.08 -11.78
C THR A 69 13.60 -6.09 -10.89
N THR A 70 13.28 -4.93 -11.46
CA THR A 70 12.67 -3.78 -10.78
C THR A 70 11.19 -4.04 -10.47
N SER A 71 10.88 -4.81 -9.43
CA SER A 71 9.58 -4.66 -8.78
C SER A 71 9.67 -3.44 -7.87
N PHE A 72 8.98 -2.36 -8.22
CA PHE A 72 8.91 -1.13 -7.42
C PHE A 72 8.05 -1.30 -6.16
N VAL A 73 7.40 -2.46 -6.00
CA VAL A 73 6.36 -2.71 -5.00
C VAL A 73 6.67 -4.02 -4.27
N GLY A 74 6.71 -3.94 -2.94
CA GLY A 74 6.81 -5.11 -2.06
C GLY A 74 5.50 -5.89 -1.96
N LYS A 75 5.57 -7.16 -1.54
CA LYS A 75 4.40 -8.04 -1.43
C LYS A 75 4.32 -8.71 -0.07
N ILE A 76 3.13 -8.71 0.54
CA ILE A 76 2.83 -9.52 1.73
C ILE A 76 2.32 -10.87 1.26
N TYR A 77 3.04 -11.94 1.54
CA TYR A 77 2.59 -13.29 1.22
C TYR A 77 1.56 -13.77 2.25
N ILE A 78 0.38 -14.18 1.77
CA ILE A 78 -0.71 -14.67 2.62
C ILE A 78 -1.08 -16.13 2.34
N ALA A 79 -0.43 -16.74 1.35
CA ALA A 79 -0.60 -18.15 0.99
C ALA A 79 0.37 -19.02 1.81
N ASP A 80 -0.19 -19.96 2.56
CA ASP A 80 0.46 -21.00 3.38
C ASP A 80 1.17 -20.55 4.67
N ASP A 81 1.12 -21.45 5.67
CA ASP A 81 1.75 -21.37 7.01
C ASP A 81 3.29 -21.18 6.99
N LEU A 82 3.87 -21.03 5.80
CA LEU A 82 5.30 -20.78 5.55
C LEU A 82 5.72 -19.34 5.85
N PHE A 83 4.78 -18.38 5.84
CA PHE A 83 5.08 -16.96 6.07
C PHE A 83 4.53 -16.50 7.42
N ALA A 84 5.26 -16.82 8.49
CA ALA A 84 4.87 -16.64 9.89
C ALA A 84 4.67 -15.18 10.34
N ASP A 85 4.75 -14.19 9.44
CA ASP A 85 4.74 -12.77 9.77
C ASP A 85 3.66 -11.95 9.03
N ALA A 86 2.77 -12.58 8.23
CA ALA A 86 1.73 -11.90 7.48
C ALA A 86 0.86 -10.99 8.37
N GLU A 87 0.53 -11.42 9.61
CA GLU A 87 -0.21 -10.59 10.56
C GLU A 87 0.57 -9.31 10.92
N THR A 88 1.86 -9.44 11.20
CA THR A 88 2.73 -8.30 11.57
C THR A 88 2.89 -7.35 10.40
N GLN A 89 3.10 -7.87 9.19
CA GLN A 89 3.22 -7.05 7.98
C GLN A 89 1.91 -6.30 7.68
N LEU A 90 0.75 -6.96 7.83
CA LEU A 90 -0.55 -6.31 7.63
C LEU A 90 -0.83 -5.22 8.67
N ARG A 91 -0.40 -5.41 9.93
CA ARG A 91 -0.48 -4.34 10.95
C ARG A 91 0.37 -3.14 10.57
N ALA A 92 1.62 -3.37 10.15
CA ALA A 92 2.51 -2.31 9.70
C ALA A 92 1.95 -1.57 8.48
N LEU A 93 1.34 -2.31 7.54
CA LEU A 93 0.66 -1.71 6.39
C LEU A 93 -0.51 -0.82 6.82
N LEU A 94 -1.37 -1.29 7.72
CA LEU A 94 -2.49 -0.51 8.24
C LEU A 94 -2.01 0.74 8.98
N GLU A 95 -0.92 0.67 9.74
CA GLU A 95 -0.30 1.83 10.39
C GLU A 95 0.21 2.85 9.38
N SER A 96 0.92 2.41 8.33
CA SER A 96 1.36 3.26 7.22
C SER A 96 0.20 3.95 6.50
N LEU A 97 -0.89 3.22 6.26
CA LEU A 97 -2.10 3.79 5.65
C LEU A 97 -2.78 4.83 6.54
N ASN A 98 -2.87 4.58 7.86
CA ASN A 98 -3.39 5.56 8.81
C ASN A 98 -2.51 6.82 8.89
N ALA A 99 -1.19 6.65 8.83
CA ALA A 99 -0.25 7.77 8.79
C ALA A 99 -0.40 8.60 7.51
N LEU A 100 -0.54 7.94 6.36
CA LEU A 100 -0.78 8.58 5.07
C LEU A 100 -2.08 9.39 5.09
N GLU A 101 -3.19 8.78 5.51
CA GLU A 101 -4.49 9.45 5.58
C GLU A 101 -4.43 10.73 6.42
N LYS A 102 -3.77 10.67 7.58
CA LYS A 102 -3.55 11.83 8.43
C LYS A 102 -2.67 12.89 7.77
N GLU A 103 -1.62 12.47 7.06
CA GLU A 103 -0.74 13.39 6.31
C GLU A 103 -1.52 14.18 5.26
N LEU A 104 -2.40 13.50 4.50
CA LEU A 104 -3.15 14.09 3.40
C LEU A 104 -4.22 15.06 3.90
N LEU A 105 -5.05 14.62 4.87
CA LEU A 105 -6.14 15.47 5.40
C LEU A 105 -5.63 16.72 6.12
N THR A 106 -4.45 16.66 6.74
CA THR A 106 -3.87 17.86 7.41
C THR A 106 -3.25 18.86 6.44
N LYS A 107 -2.99 18.48 5.19
CA LYS A 107 -2.53 19.38 4.14
C LYS A 107 -3.69 20.08 3.42
N GLU A 108 -4.86 19.44 3.31
CA GLU A 108 -6.05 20.03 2.69
C GLU A 108 -6.69 21.13 3.56
N GLU A 109 -6.48 21.11 4.87
CA GLU A 109 -6.99 22.13 5.80
C GLU A 109 -6.20 23.48 5.77
N LYS A 110 -5.18 23.61 4.92
CA LYS A 110 -4.31 24.80 4.82
C LYS A 110 -4.42 25.51 3.48
#